data_AF-A0A841LCX7-F1
#
_entry.id   AF-A0A841LCX7-F1
#
_cell.length_a   1.000
_cell.length_b   1.000
_cell.length_c   1.000
_cell.angle_alpha   90.00
_cell.angle_beta   90.00
_cell.angle_gamma   90.00
#
_symmetry.space_group_name_H-M   'P 1'
#
loop_
_entity.id
_entity.type
_entity.pdbx_description
1 polymer ?
#
loop_
_entity_poly.entity_id
_entity_poly.type
_entity_poly.pdbx_seq_one_letter_code
_entity_poly.pdbx_strand_id
1 'polypeptide(L)'
;MGLSGLGIFHTIIGIVAIAAAIVSFVRFGKIDLTHLSGKIYFYTTTVTALTALGISKHGGFNAGHIFSVFIFILVVVAFWLSVKRSASNKARYVENFLLSLSFFLSLIPTVNETFTRVPLGHPLAKGPTDPLIAKTLLVLLIAFIAGAVYQYIKQRRLAKLN
;
A
#
# COMPACT_ATOMS: atom_id res chain seq x y z
N MET A 1 -20.79 -9.78 -14.40
CA MET A 1 -19.85 -9.06 -15.29
C MET A 1 -18.45 -9.57 -15.01
N GLY A 2 -17.81 -10.19 -16.01
CA GLY A 2 -16.50 -10.82 -15.87
C GLY A 2 -15.37 -9.83 -15.57
N LEU A 3 -14.26 -10.33 -15.03
CA LEU A 3 -13.03 -9.54 -14.88
C LEU A 3 -12.53 -9.14 -16.28
N SER A 4 -12.36 -7.85 -16.54
CA SER A 4 -11.66 -7.39 -17.74
C SER A 4 -10.20 -7.85 -17.69
N GLY A 5 -9.55 -8.03 -18.85
CA GLY A 5 -8.12 -8.38 -18.89
C GLY A 5 -7.24 -7.41 -18.07
N LEU A 6 -7.57 -6.11 -18.11
CA LEU A 6 -6.93 -5.09 -17.29
C LEU A 6 -7.17 -5.31 -15.78
N GLY A 7 -8.38 -5.71 -15.38
CA GLY A 7 -8.71 -6.03 -13.99
C GLY A 7 -7.96 -7.26 -13.45
N ILE A 8 -7.80 -8.30 -14.27
CA ILE A 8 -6.99 -9.48 -13.93
C ILE A 8 -5.53 -9.05 -13.74
N PHE A 9 -4.97 -8.32 -14.71
CA PHE A 9 -3.60 -7.82 -14.65
C PHE A 9 -3.36 -6.96 -13.41
N HIS A 10 -4.23 -5.99 -13.15
CA HIS A 10 -4.19 -5.14 -11.96
C HIS A 10 -4.16 -5.98 -10.66
N THR A 11 -5.01 -7.00 -10.58
CA THR A 11 -5.09 -7.86 -9.39
C THR A 11 -3.80 -8.65 -9.19
N ILE A 12 -3.25 -9.27 -10.25
CA ILE A 12 -2.00 -10.05 -10.17
C ILE A 12 -0.85 -9.16 -9.72
N ILE A 13 -0.67 -8.00 -10.35
CA ILE A 13 0.43 -7.07 -10.00
C ILE A 13 0.23 -6.52 -8.58
N GLY A 14 -1.01 -6.25 -8.16
CA GLY A 14 -1.34 -5.84 -6.80
C GLY A 14 -0.96 -6.89 -5.75
N ILE A 15 -1.19 -8.17 -6.03
CA ILE A 15 -0.76 -9.27 -5.15
C ILE A 15 0.77 -9.31 -5.02
N VAL A 16 1.50 -9.15 -6.14
CA VAL A 16 2.97 -9.09 -6.12
C VAL A 16 3.45 -7.89 -5.28
N ALA A 17 2.78 -6.74 -5.39
CA ALA A 17 3.10 -5.57 -4.58
C ALA A 17 2.94 -5.86 -3.08
N ILE A 18 1.81 -6.45 -2.66
CA ILE A 18 1.55 -6.79 -1.26
C ILE A 18 2.59 -7.78 -0.74
N ALA A 19 2.89 -8.83 -1.51
CA ALA A 19 3.91 -9.82 -1.14
C ALA A 19 5.30 -9.18 -0.98
N ALA A 20 5.69 -8.29 -1.90
CA ALA A 20 6.96 -7.58 -1.85
C ALA A 20 7.07 -6.66 -0.62
N ALA A 21 5.99 -5.95 -0.27
CA ALA A 21 5.93 -5.13 0.94
C ALA A 21 6.13 -5.98 2.20
N ILE A 22 5.41 -7.10 2.32
CA ILE A 22 5.50 -8.03 3.46
C ILE A 22 6.93 -8.55 3.59
N VAL A 23 7.55 -9.02 2.50
CA VAL A 23 8.95 -9.47 2.50
C VAL A 23 9.89 -8.36 2.96
N SER A 24 9.67 -7.12 2.52
CA SER A 24 10.48 -5.97 2.92
C SER A 24 10.34 -5.67 4.41
N PHE A 25 9.11 -5.64 4.94
CA PHE A 25 8.84 -5.44 6.36
C PHE A 25 9.48 -6.52 7.23
N VAL A 26 9.36 -7.80 6.85
CA VAL A 26 9.92 -8.91 7.62
C VAL A 26 11.45 -8.87 7.63
N ARG A 27 12.09 -8.60 6.49
CA ARG A 27 13.56 -8.63 6.38
C ARG A 27 14.24 -7.36 6.89
N PHE A 28 13.65 -6.19 6.65
CA PHE A 28 14.30 -4.89 6.87
C PHE A 28 13.59 -4.02 7.92
N GLY A 29 12.36 -4.39 8.33
CA GLY A 29 11.52 -3.60 9.24
C GLY A 29 10.85 -2.39 8.58
N LYS A 30 11.02 -2.22 7.28
CA LYS A 30 10.49 -1.13 6.45
C LYS A 30 10.52 -1.54 4.98
N ILE A 31 9.78 -0.83 4.15
CA ILE A 31 9.93 -0.94 2.70
C ILE A 31 11.21 -0.21 2.30
N ASP A 32 12.24 -0.95 1.91
CA ASP A 32 13.56 -0.39 1.61
C ASP A 32 13.85 -0.40 0.10
N LEU A 33 13.84 0.79 -0.52
CA LEU A 33 14.06 0.98 -1.96
C LEU A 33 15.50 0.67 -2.41
N THR A 34 16.45 0.49 -1.49
CA THR A 34 17.80 0.03 -1.81
C THR A 34 17.85 -1.47 -2.10
N HIS A 35 16.88 -2.24 -1.58
CA HIS A 35 16.78 -3.69 -1.76
C HIS A 35 15.74 -4.09 -2.80
N LEU A 36 15.92 -5.30 -3.37
CA LEU A 36 15.04 -5.83 -4.43
C LEU A 36 13.57 -5.84 -4.02
N SER A 37 13.24 -6.26 -2.79
CA SER A 37 11.85 -6.28 -2.30
C SER A 37 11.18 -4.90 -2.34
N GLY A 38 11.87 -3.84 -1.92
CA GLY A 38 11.31 -2.48 -1.95
C GLY A 38 11.22 -1.93 -3.38
N LYS A 39 12.18 -2.27 -4.25
CA LYS A 39 12.08 -1.93 -5.69
C LYS A 39 10.88 -2.60 -6.34
N ILE A 40 10.68 -3.90 -6.10
CA ILE A 40 9.51 -4.64 -6.61
C ILE A 40 8.23 -3.97 -6.09
N TYR A 41 8.13 -3.70 -4.79
CA TYR A 41 6.98 -2.98 -4.23
C TYR A 41 6.74 -1.65 -4.96
N PHE A 42 7.75 -0.80 -5.10
CA PHE A 42 7.62 0.49 -5.76
C PHE A 42 7.08 0.37 -7.20
N TYR A 43 7.72 -0.46 -8.04
CA TYR A 43 7.30 -0.59 -9.43
C TYR A 43 5.91 -1.21 -9.57
N THR A 44 5.64 -2.29 -8.81
CA THR A 44 4.35 -2.98 -8.88
C THR A 44 3.21 -2.15 -8.30
N THR A 45 3.41 -1.43 -7.18
CA THR A 45 2.42 -0.49 -6.64
C THR A 45 2.16 0.66 -7.62
N THR A 46 3.20 1.18 -8.28
CA THR A 46 3.05 2.22 -9.30
C THR A 46 2.19 1.75 -10.46
N VAL A 47 2.48 0.57 -11.03
CA VAL A 47 1.69 -0.03 -12.12
C VAL A 47 0.26 -0.35 -11.64
N THR A 48 0.10 -0.87 -10.43
CA THR A 48 -1.21 -1.18 -9.85
C THR A 48 -2.06 0.09 -9.71
N ALA A 49 -1.47 1.18 -9.21
CA ALA A 49 -2.16 2.45 -9.06
C ALA A 49 -2.58 3.06 -10.41
N LEU A 50 -1.73 3.00 -11.42
CA LEU A 50 -2.04 3.49 -12.78
C LEU A 50 -3.12 2.64 -13.45
N THR A 51 -3.04 1.32 -13.35
CA THR A 51 -4.04 0.41 -13.93
C THR A 51 -5.41 0.54 -13.27
N ALA A 52 -5.46 0.85 -11.96
CA ALA A 52 -6.72 1.13 -11.26
C ALA A 52 -7.52 2.27 -11.90
N LEU A 53 -6.83 3.27 -12.47
CA LEU A 53 -7.48 4.40 -13.13
C LEU A 53 -8.22 4.01 -14.41
N GLY A 54 -7.79 2.93 -15.07
CA GLY A 54 -8.47 2.37 -16.23
C GLY A 54 -9.61 1.41 -15.88
N ILE A 55 -9.81 1.09 -14.60
CA ILE A 55 -10.83 0.13 -14.13
C ILE A 55 -12.03 0.89 -13.58
N SER A 56 -13.05 1.10 -14.42
CA SER A 56 -14.32 1.70 -14.02
C SER A 56 -15.43 0.65 -13.93
N LYS A 57 -15.65 0.08 -12.74
CA LYS A 57 -16.74 -0.88 -12.49
C LYS A 57 -18.14 -0.26 -12.45
N HIS A 58 -18.26 1.04 -12.19
CA HIS A 58 -19.53 1.75 -12.04
C HIS A 58 -19.76 2.85 -13.08
N GLY A 59 -19.04 2.81 -14.22
CA GLY A 59 -19.20 3.79 -15.29
C GLY A 59 -18.65 5.20 -14.98
N GLY A 60 -17.84 5.36 -13.93
CA GLY A 60 -17.25 6.65 -13.56
C GLY A 60 -16.21 6.58 -12.44
N PHE A 61 -15.67 7.76 -12.13
CA PHE A 61 -14.67 7.97 -11.08
C PHE A 61 -15.27 7.67 -9.70
N ASN A 62 -14.52 6.93 -8.87
CA ASN A 62 -15.01 6.45 -7.57
C ASN A 62 -13.89 6.45 -6.52
N ALA A 63 -14.21 6.06 -5.29
CA ALA A 63 -13.25 6.03 -4.18
C ALA A 63 -11.97 5.23 -4.49
N GLY A 64 -12.05 4.14 -5.25
CA GLY A 64 -10.88 3.35 -5.68
C GLY A 64 -9.91 4.15 -6.55
N HIS A 65 -10.43 5.02 -7.42
CA HIS A 65 -9.60 5.94 -8.22
C HIS A 65 -8.94 7.01 -7.34
N ILE A 66 -9.65 7.51 -6.33
CA ILE A 66 -9.07 8.46 -5.36
C ILE A 66 -7.88 7.80 -4.65
N PHE A 67 -8.08 6.60 -4.10
CA PHE A 67 -7.00 5.85 -3.46
C PHE A 67 -5.82 5.62 -4.41
N SER A 68 -6.07 5.27 -5.68
CA SER A 68 -4.98 5.01 -6.62
C SER A 68 -4.16 6.26 -6.93
N VAL A 69 -4.80 7.42 -7.12
CA VAL A 69 -4.09 8.70 -7.31
C VAL A 69 -3.25 9.04 -6.07
N PHE A 70 -3.83 8.94 -4.88
CA PHE A 70 -3.11 9.22 -3.63
C PHE A 70 -1.92 8.27 -3.44
N ILE A 71 -2.11 6.97 -3.62
CA ILE A 71 -1.05 5.96 -3.49
C ILE A 71 0.07 6.25 -4.50
N PHE A 72 -0.27 6.56 -5.76
CA PHE A 72 0.71 6.91 -6.79
C PHE A 72 1.57 8.12 -6.38
N ILE A 73 0.94 9.19 -5.90
CA ILE A 73 1.66 10.39 -5.42
C ILE A 73 2.59 10.02 -4.26
N LEU A 74 2.10 9.25 -3.28
CA LEU A 74 2.91 8.84 -2.12
C LEU A 74 4.16 8.06 -2.54
N VAL A 75 4.03 7.06 -3.41
CA VAL A 75 5.19 6.25 -3.83
C VAL A 75 6.18 7.03 -4.70
N VAL A 76 5.70 7.95 -5.54
CA VAL A 76 6.57 8.82 -6.36
C VAL A 76 7.34 9.81 -5.48
N VAL A 77 6.67 10.43 -4.51
CA VAL A 77 7.33 11.34 -3.56
C VAL A 77 8.34 10.58 -2.70
N ALA A 78 7.98 9.39 -2.22
CA ALA A 78 8.91 8.54 -1.47
C ALA A 78 10.16 8.18 -2.30
N PHE A 79 9.98 7.78 -3.56
CA PHE A 79 11.10 7.51 -4.46
C PHE A 79 11.98 8.73 -4.68
N TRP A 80 11.39 9.90 -4.89
CA TRP A 80 12.13 11.15 -5.04
C TRP A 80 12.96 11.50 -3.79
N LEU A 81 12.40 11.29 -2.59
CA LEU A 81 13.12 11.46 -1.32
C LEU A 81 14.29 10.47 -1.19
N SER A 82 14.07 9.22 -1.59
CA SER A 82 15.07 8.15 -1.59
C SER A 82 16.27 8.50 -2.46
N VAL A 83 16.03 8.97 -3.69
CA VAL A 83 17.09 9.29 -4.66
C VAL A 83 17.81 10.61 -4.33
N LYS A 84 17.08 11.68 -4.01
CA LYS A 84 17.68 13.03 -3.88
C LYS A 84 18.18 13.38 -2.48
N ARG A 85 17.69 12.71 -1.44
CA ARG A 85 17.91 13.15 -0.05
C ARG A 85 18.30 12.03 0.92
N SER A 86 18.91 10.96 0.40
CA SER A 86 19.40 9.81 1.18
C SER A 86 20.29 10.20 2.39
N ALA A 87 21.02 11.32 2.32
CA ALA A 87 21.86 11.81 3.43
C ALA A 87 21.10 12.54 4.55
N SER A 88 19.86 13.01 4.30
CA SER A 88 19.08 13.73 5.31
C SER A 88 18.22 12.76 6.14
N ASN A 89 18.50 12.66 7.43
CA ASN A 89 17.69 11.86 8.36
C ASN A 89 16.20 12.22 8.31
N LYS A 90 15.85 13.51 8.11
CA LYS A 90 14.46 13.95 7.95
C LYS A 90 13.79 13.35 6.72
N ALA A 91 14.49 13.35 5.58
CA ALA A 91 13.95 12.78 4.35
C ALA A 91 13.71 11.26 4.48
N ARG A 92 14.61 10.55 5.16
CA ARG A 92 14.47 9.11 5.43
C ARG A 92 13.24 8.79 6.29
N TYR A 93 12.94 9.60 7.31
CA TYR A 93 11.72 9.42 8.10
C TYR A 93 10.47 9.56 7.25
N VAL A 94 10.43 10.61 6.43
CA VAL A 94 9.28 10.90 5.56
C VAL A 94 9.12 9.81 4.49
N GLU A 95 10.20 9.43 3.81
CA GLU A 95 10.20 8.31 2.83
C GLU A 95 9.58 7.04 3.44
N ASN A 96 10.08 6.61 4.60
CA ASN A 96 9.61 5.38 5.25
C ASN A 96 8.15 5.45 5.68
N PHE A 97 7.71 6.63 6.15
CA PHE A 97 6.30 6.87 6.47
C PHE A 97 5.43 6.82 5.22
N LEU A 98 5.83 7.48 4.13
CA LEU A 98 5.06 7.52 2.87
C LEU A 98 4.91 6.13 2.25
N LEU A 99 5.96 5.31 2.25
CA LEU A 99 5.89 3.92 1.75
C LEU A 99 5.01 3.03 2.64
N SER A 100 5.09 3.20 3.96
CA SER A 100 4.22 2.45 4.86
C SER A 100 2.75 2.89 4.74
N LEU A 101 2.52 4.19 4.55
CA LEU A 101 1.19 4.76 4.33
C LEU A 101 0.61 4.30 2.99
N SER A 102 1.39 4.29 1.92
CA SER A 102 0.93 3.78 0.62
C SER A 102 0.52 2.31 0.69
N PHE A 103 1.26 1.49 1.46
CA PHE A 103 0.89 0.10 1.70
C PHE A 103 -0.43 0.02 2.48
N PHE A 104 -0.55 0.72 3.61
CA PHE A 104 -1.79 0.74 4.38
C PHE A 104 -3.00 1.18 3.54
N LEU A 105 -2.88 2.27 2.77
CA LEU A 105 -3.95 2.77 1.92
C LEU A 105 -4.35 1.78 0.83
N SER A 106 -3.41 0.99 0.29
CA SER A 106 -3.74 -0.07 -0.67
C SER A 106 -4.59 -1.18 -0.06
N LEU A 107 -4.44 -1.46 1.25
CA LEU A 107 -5.22 -2.50 1.93
C LEU A 107 -6.69 -2.12 2.12
N ILE A 108 -7.03 -0.83 2.13
CA ILE A 108 -8.41 -0.36 2.32
C ILE A 108 -9.34 -0.90 1.22
N PRO A 109 -9.12 -0.60 -0.07
CA PRO A 109 -9.92 -1.18 -1.14
C PRO A 109 -9.73 -2.69 -1.23
N THR A 110 -8.52 -3.23 -0.97
CA THR A 110 -8.29 -4.69 -1.02
C THR A 110 -9.16 -5.45 -0.02
N VAL A 111 -9.25 -5.01 1.24
CA VAL A 111 -10.12 -5.64 2.25
C VAL A 111 -11.58 -5.53 1.83
N ASN A 112 -12.01 -4.33 1.41
CA ASN A 112 -13.38 -4.13 0.97
C ASN A 112 -13.76 -5.02 -0.22
N GLU A 113 -12.92 -5.06 -1.26
CA GLU A 113 -13.16 -5.89 -2.44
C GLU A 113 -13.10 -7.38 -2.12
N THR A 114 -12.20 -7.81 -1.25
CA THR A 114 -12.07 -9.22 -0.88
C THR A 114 -13.29 -9.66 -0.08
N PHE A 115 -13.68 -8.93 0.96
CA PHE A 115 -14.75 -9.35 1.86
C PHE A 115 -16.13 -9.28 1.19
N THR A 116 -16.32 -8.38 0.23
CA THR A 116 -17.58 -8.26 -0.51
C THR A 116 -17.69 -9.21 -1.72
N ARG A 117 -16.63 -9.96 -2.05
CA ARG A 117 -16.61 -10.86 -3.21
C ARG A 117 -16.24 -12.31 -2.89
N VAL A 118 -15.55 -12.55 -1.79
CA VAL A 118 -15.02 -13.86 -1.41
C VAL A 118 -15.66 -14.30 -0.09
N PRO A 119 -16.04 -15.58 0.04
CA PRO A 119 -16.11 -16.59 -1.02
C PRO A 119 -17.22 -16.29 -2.04
N LEU A 120 -17.04 -16.79 -3.27
CA LEU A 120 -18.01 -16.57 -4.35
C LEU A 120 -19.38 -17.13 -3.95
N GLY A 121 -20.43 -16.33 -4.15
CA GLY A 121 -21.80 -16.67 -3.78
C GLY A 121 -22.14 -16.46 -2.29
N HIS A 122 -21.14 -16.35 -1.40
CA HIS A 122 -21.34 -16.11 0.03
C HIS A 122 -20.33 -15.08 0.58
N PRO A 123 -20.41 -13.80 0.20
CA PRO A 123 -19.49 -12.77 0.67
C PRO A 123 -19.42 -12.66 2.20
N LEU A 124 -18.23 -12.42 2.73
CA LEU A 124 -18.00 -12.19 4.16
C LEU A 124 -18.64 -10.89 4.68
N ALA A 125 -18.82 -9.89 3.81
CA ALA A 125 -19.38 -8.59 4.15
C ALA A 125 -20.40 -8.13 3.09
N LYS A 126 -21.41 -7.38 3.52
CA LYS A 126 -22.50 -6.92 2.65
C LYS A 126 -22.15 -5.66 1.85
N GLY A 127 -21.16 -4.90 2.30
CA GLY A 127 -20.73 -3.66 1.65
C GLY A 127 -19.73 -2.87 2.49
N PRO A 128 -19.25 -1.71 2.01
CA PRO A 128 -18.17 -0.96 2.66
C PRO A 128 -18.44 -0.50 4.10
N THR A 129 -19.71 -0.38 4.48
CA THR A 129 -20.16 0.02 5.82
C THR A 129 -20.33 -1.16 6.78
N ASP A 130 -20.04 -2.39 6.33
CA ASP A 130 -20.16 -3.58 7.14
C ASP A 130 -19.20 -3.52 8.35
N PRO A 131 -19.69 -3.80 9.59
CA PRO A 131 -18.86 -3.77 10.79
C PRO A 131 -17.61 -4.64 10.71
N LEU A 132 -17.64 -5.75 9.96
CA LEU A 132 -16.47 -6.62 9.80
C LEU A 132 -15.34 -5.92 9.06
N ILE A 133 -15.65 -5.18 7.99
CA ILE A 133 -14.68 -4.37 7.25
C ILE A 133 -14.14 -3.28 8.17
N ALA A 134 -15.01 -2.53 8.84
CA ALA A 134 -14.60 -1.44 9.73
C ALA A 134 -13.64 -1.92 10.84
N LYS A 135 -13.94 -3.04 11.50
CA LYS A 135 -13.07 -3.66 12.52
C LYS A 135 -11.73 -4.10 11.93
N THR A 136 -11.74 -4.70 10.75
CA THR A 136 -10.52 -5.14 10.07
C THR A 136 -9.61 -3.97 9.72
N LEU A 137 -10.18 -2.89 9.17
CA LEU A 137 -9.45 -1.67 8.86
C LEU A 137 -8.92 -0.98 10.11
N LEU A 138 -9.66 -1.02 11.23
CA LEU A 138 -9.18 -0.51 12.51
C LEU A 138 -7.95 -1.28 13.01
N VAL A 139 -7.95 -2.61 12.91
CA VAL A 139 -6.78 -3.43 13.28
C VAL A 139 -5.58 -3.10 12.38
N LEU A 140 -5.80 -2.97 11.07
CA LEU A 140 -4.75 -2.57 10.13
C LEU A 140 -4.21 -1.15 10.40
N LEU A 141 -5.09 -0.22 10.80
CA LEU A 141 -4.69 1.13 11.18
C LEU A 141 -3.83 1.13 12.44
N ILE A 142 -4.21 0.35 13.47
CA ILE A 142 -3.41 0.19 14.68
C ILE A 142 -2.04 -0.41 14.34
N ALA A 143 -2.00 -1.44 13.50
CA ALA A 143 -0.76 -2.06 13.04
C ALA A 143 0.13 -1.06 12.27
N PHE A 144 -0.46 -0.24 11.38
CA PHE A 144 0.25 0.82 10.67
C PHE A 144 0.84 1.86 11.63
N ILE A 145 0.05 2.36 12.58
CA ILE A 145 0.53 3.35 13.58
C ILE A 145 1.67 2.77 14.41
N ALA A 146 1.49 1.55 14.94
CA ALA A 146 2.52 0.88 15.72
C ALA A 146 3.81 0.67 14.91
N GLY A 147 3.67 0.24 13.64
CA GLY A 147 4.80 0.09 12.71
C GLY A 147 5.51 1.41 12.41
N ALA A 148 4.76 2.48 12.14
CA ALA A 148 5.32 3.80 11.86
C ALA A 148 6.07 4.37 13.08
N VAL A 149 5.52 4.23 14.28
CA VAL A 149 6.18 4.62 15.54
C VAL A 149 7.47 3.81 15.74
N TYR A 150 7.41 2.50 15.56
CA TYR A 150 8.58 1.62 15.67
C TYR A 150 9.68 2.01 14.68
N GLN A 151 9.35 2.23 13.41
CA GLN A 151 10.28 2.66 12.37
C GLN A 151 10.93 4.01 12.69
N TYR A 152 10.13 4.97 13.17
CA TYR A 152 10.62 6.28 13.58
C TYR A 152 11.62 6.17 14.74
N ILE A 153 11.29 5.40 15.79
CA ILE A 153 12.19 5.19 16.94
C ILE A 153 13.50 4.52 16.49
N LYS A 154 13.42 3.47 15.67
CA LYS A 154 14.60 2.74 15.17
C LYS A 154 15.52 3.65 14.36
N GLN A 155 14.97 4.44 13.45
CA GLN A 155 15.75 5.38 12.65
C GLN A 155 16.35 6.51 13.49
N ARG A 156 15.62 7.02 14.50
CA ARG A 156 16.14 8.04 15.42
C ARG A 156 17.33 7.53 16.22
N ARG A 157 17.32 6.26 16.64
CA ARG A 157 18.46 5.64 17.32
C ARG A 157 19.67 5.53 16.41
N LEU A 158 19.49 5.07 15.17
CA LEU A 158 20.56 4.99 14.18
C LEU A 158 21.16 6.36 13.84
N ALA A 159 20.33 7.39 13.73
CA ALA A 159 20.76 8.76 13.46
C ALA A 159 21.57 9.41 14.60
N LYS A 160 21.52 8.85 15.82
CA LYS A 160 22.33 9.32 16.97
C LYS A 160 23.68 8.60 17.08
N LEU A 161 23.82 7.46 16.39
CA LEU A 161 25.03 6.61 16.43
C LEU A 161 26.01 6.93 15.28
N ASN A 162 25.52 7.66 14.26
CA ASN A 162 26.31 8.16 13.13
C ASN A 162 26.54 9.66 13.30
#